data_AF-A0A9D8IGR1-F1
#
_entry.id   AF-A0A9D8IGR1-F1
#
_cell.length_a   1.000
_cell.length_b   1.000
_cell.length_c   1.000
_cell.angle_alpha   90.00
_cell.angle_beta   90.00
_cell.angle_gamma   90.00
#
_symmetry.space_group_name_H-M   'P 1'
#
loop_
_entity.id
_entity.type
_entity.pdbx_description
1 polymer ?
#
loop_
_entity_poly.entity_id
_entity_poly.type
_entity_poly.pdbx_seq_one_letter_code
_entity_poly.pdbx_strand_id
1 'polypeptide(L)'
;MSQTSLLPPITAVRIVWARTGSFSNDEHSGQSAALVEAALKEIKDRAEKDENERRYVTSAISTMDASLRNLDMIYKGRQLNFQENEQLRTAYLDSVNENLDFGNKAKDILKSLPAMSIGGAGSVTIAQYFNLSGIQLWGVGLALAGLGYIINLLIVKKMRRSKQMLYVRQDYERGLYYDQYLTRVATTLTSLYLDLDRIHKNVFGQSYPVDVDVKVIVKEMLEGVRSTFCDYIHKHINEKKITPELWSLCETGKATENCPFWEGRKH
;
A
#
# COMPACT_ATOMS: atom_id res chain seq x y z
N MET A 1 -5.69 39.78 28.25
CA MET A 1 -5.07 38.67 27.52
C MET A 1 -6.01 38.31 26.38
N SER A 2 -5.61 38.52 25.13
CA SER A 2 -6.53 38.46 23.99
C SER A 2 -6.47 37.15 23.20
N GLN A 3 -5.79 36.12 23.71
CA GLN A 3 -5.55 34.84 23.03
C GLN A 3 -5.44 33.71 24.07
N THR A 4 -5.78 32.48 23.65
CA THR A 4 -5.55 31.29 24.48
C THR A 4 -4.05 31.05 24.70
N SER A 5 -3.66 30.84 25.96
CA SER A 5 -2.30 30.44 26.33
C SER A 5 -2.15 28.93 26.51
N LEU A 6 -3.27 28.23 26.71
CA LEU A 6 -3.29 26.82 27.11
C LEU A 6 -3.34 25.85 25.94
N LEU A 7 -4.06 26.17 24.87
CA LEU A 7 -4.24 25.27 23.73
C LEU A 7 -4.25 26.03 22.38
N PRO A 8 -3.06 26.46 21.88
CA PRO A 8 -2.96 27.02 20.54
C PRO A 8 -3.59 26.08 19.49
N PRO A 9 -4.33 26.60 18.48
CA PRO A 9 -4.94 25.77 17.44
C PRO A 9 -3.96 24.81 16.75
N ILE A 10 -2.72 25.26 16.50
CA ILE A 10 -1.70 24.39 15.90
C ILE A 10 -1.26 23.25 16.84
N THR A 11 -1.17 23.51 18.14
CA THR A 11 -0.85 22.50 19.15
C THR A 11 -1.97 21.47 19.23
N ALA A 12 -3.24 21.89 19.17
CA ALA A 12 -4.38 21.00 19.12
C ALA A 12 -4.37 20.08 17.89
N VAL A 13 -4.02 20.60 16.70
CA VAL A 13 -3.85 19.79 15.48
C VAL A 13 -2.74 18.73 15.66
N ARG A 14 -1.61 19.10 16.25
CA ARG A 14 -0.50 18.18 16.55
C ARG A 14 -0.90 17.11 17.57
N ILE A 15 -1.66 17.49 18.61
CA ILE A 15 -2.19 16.54 19.59
C ILE A 15 -3.12 15.54 18.91
N VAL A 16 -4.04 15.99 18.06
CA VAL A 16 -4.93 15.08 17.30
C VAL A 16 -4.13 14.13 16.41
N TRP A 17 -3.11 14.62 15.72
CA TRP A 17 -2.22 13.76 14.93
C TRP A 17 -1.51 12.72 15.80
N ALA A 18 -0.93 13.11 16.93
CA ALA A 18 -0.26 12.19 17.85
C ALA A 18 -1.22 11.15 18.45
N ARG A 19 -2.47 11.53 18.75
CA ARG A 19 -3.51 10.60 19.25
C ARG A 19 -3.86 9.49 18.26
N THR A 20 -3.63 9.69 16.96
CA THR A 20 -3.80 8.61 15.96
C THR A 20 -2.83 7.44 16.18
N GLY A 21 -1.77 7.62 16.97
CA GLY A 21 -0.90 6.54 17.41
C GLY A 21 -1.64 5.41 18.13
N SER A 22 -2.78 5.71 18.77
CA SER A 22 -3.66 4.71 19.39
C SER A 22 -4.33 3.74 18.39
N PHE A 23 -4.35 4.08 17.10
CA PHE A 23 -4.87 3.20 16.05
C PHE A 23 -3.84 2.16 15.59
N SER A 24 -2.58 2.40 15.89
CA SER A 24 -1.47 1.53 15.54
C SER A 24 -1.32 0.41 16.57
N ASN A 25 -0.85 -0.75 16.12
CA ASN A 25 -0.42 -1.83 16.99
C ASN A 25 1.02 -1.64 17.51
N ASP A 26 1.68 -0.55 17.13
CA ASP A 26 3.02 -0.18 17.56
C ASP A 26 3.00 0.40 18.99
N GLU A 27 3.78 -0.20 19.87
CA GLU A 27 3.82 0.17 21.30
C GLU A 27 4.29 1.62 21.50
N HIS A 28 5.28 2.06 20.72
CA HIS A 28 5.81 3.43 20.83
C HIS A 28 4.76 4.48 20.44
N SER A 29 4.03 4.23 19.35
CA SER A 29 2.90 5.06 18.91
C SER A 29 1.78 5.11 19.93
N GLY A 30 1.46 3.97 20.57
CA GLY A 30 0.48 3.88 21.64
C GLY A 30 0.88 4.67 22.89
N GLN A 31 2.15 4.58 23.31
CA GLN A 31 2.68 5.36 24.43
C GLN A 31 2.64 6.87 24.13
N SER A 32 3.03 7.29 22.93
CA SER A 32 2.95 8.69 22.51
C SER A 32 1.51 9.22 22.54
N ALA A 33 0.54 8.42 22.11
CA ALA A 33 -0.88 8.78 22.16
C ALA A 33 -1.38 8.94 23.61
N ALA A 34 -0.98 8.05 24.51
CA ALA A 34 -1.33 8.13 25.93
C ALA A 34 -0.74 9.37 26.62
N LEU A 35 0.52 9.73 26.28
CA LEU A 35 1.17 10.93 26.81
C LEU A 35 0.45 12.22 26.42
N VAL A 36 0.05 12.35 25.15
CA VAL A 36 -0.68 13.55 24.70
C VAL A 36 -2.10 13.62 25.24
N GLU A 37 -2.75 12.47 25.50
CA GLU A 37 -4.05 12.41 26.18
C GLU A 37 -3.95 12.90 27.63
N ALA A 38 -2.90 12.49 28.34
CA ALA A 38 -2.63 12.97 29.70
C ALA A 38 -2.38 14.48 29.72
N ALA A 39 -1.56 14.99 28.80
CA ALA A 39 -1.30 16.42 28.66
C ALA A 39 -2.58 17.21 28.32
N LEU A 40 -3.47 16.66 27.49
CA LEU A 40 -4.76 17.29 27.16
C LEU A 40 -5.69 17.38 28.37
N LYS A 41 -5.68 16.37 29.24
CA LYS A 41 -6.42 16.39 30.52
C LYS A 41 -5.90 17.50 31.44
N GLU A 42 -4.58 17.64 31.59
CA GLU A 42 -3.99 18.72 32.39
C GLU A 42 -4.30 20.12 31.83
N ILE A 43 -4.35 20.26 30.50
CA ILE A 43 -4.77 21.50 29.84
C ILE A 43 -6.23 21.82 30.19
N LYS A 44 -7.12 20.82 30.16
CA LYS A 44 -8.53 20.97 30.53
C LYS A 44 -8.69 21.41 31.98
N ASP A 45 -7.99 20.75 32.91
CA ASP A 45 -8.07 21.05 34.34
C ASP A 45 -7.54 22.47 34.64
N ARG A 46 -6.47 22.91 33.94
CA ARG A 46 -5.97 24.29 34.04
C ARG A 46 -6.93 25.34 33.48
N ALA A 47 -7.65 24.99 32.42
CA ALA A 47 -8.60 25.89 31.76
C ALA A 47 -9.80 26.22 32.65
N GLU A 48 -10.14 25.39 33.64
CA GLU A 48 -11.27 25.66 34.56
C GLU A 48 -11.14 26.96 35.36
N LYS A 49 -9.91 27.49 35.48
CA LYS A 49 -9.62 28.71 36.24
C LYS A 49 -10.00 30.00 35.53
N ASP A 50 -10.19 29.97 34.21
CA ASP A 50 -10.56 31.13 33.40
C ASP A 50 -11.78 30.79 32.53
N GLU A 51 -12.83 31.61 32.56
CA GLU A 51 -14.09 31.29 31.89
C GLU A 51 -13.94 31.20 30.35
N ASN A 52 -13.14 32.08 29.75
CA ASN A 52 -12.90 32.09 28.32
C ASN A 52 -12.04 30.91 27.91
N GLU A 53 -10.97 30.61 28.65
CA GLU A 53 -10.15 29.42 28.41
C GLU A 53 -10.97 28.14 28.57
N ARG A 54 -11.80 28.03 29.62
CA ARG A 54 -12.69 26.87 29.81
C ARG A 54 -13.62 26.68 28.63
N ARG A 55 -14.28 27.76 28.16
CA ARG A 55 -15.18 27.71 27.00
C ARG A 55 -14.45 27.27 25.74
N TYR A 56 -13.32 27.90 25.46
CA TYR A 56 -12.50 27.58 24.28
C TYR A 56 -11.97 26.14 24.33
N VAL A 57 -11.31 25.73 25.41
CA VAL A 57 -10.69 24.40 25.54
C VAL A 57 -11.74 23.30 25.49
N THR A 58 -12.91 23.48 26.12
CA THR A 58 -13.98 22.48 26.08
C THR A 58 -14.51 22.28 24.66
N SER A 59 -14.77 23.37 23.94
CA SER A 59 -15.20 23.31 22.53
C SER A 59 -14.09 22.75 21.63
N ALA A 60 -12.84 23.14 21.85
CA ALA A 60 -11.68 22.65 21.11
C ALA A 60 -11.50 21.14 21.26
N ILE A 61 -11.54 20.60 22.49
CA ILE A 61 -11.44 19.16 22.75
C ILE A 61 -12.57 18.40 22.05
N SER A 62 -13.80 18.92 22.09
CA SER A 62 -14.95 18.30 21.41
C SER A 62 -14.74 18.20 19.90
N THR A 63 -14.20 19.26 19.28
CA THR A 63 -13.85 19.29 17.85
C THR A 63 -12.66 18.39 17.53
N MET A 64 -11.67 18.32 18.42
CA MET A 64 -10.52 17.41 18.31
C MET A 64 -10.97 15.96 18.32
N ASP A 65 -11.88 15.57 19.23
CA ASP A 65 -12.43 14.21 19.30
C ASP A 65 -13.25 13.85 18.05
N ALA A 66 -14.03 14.80 17.52
CA ALA A 66 -14.75 14.60 16.26
C ALA A 66 -13.78 14.39 15.08
N SER A 67 -12.70 15.17 15.02
CA SER A 67 -11.67 15.02 14.01
C SER A 67 -10.91 13.70 14.16
N LEU A 68 -10.62 13.26 15.38
CA LEU A 68 -9.98 11.98 15.66
C LEU A 68 -10.84 10.80 15.17
N ARG A 69 -12.17 10.85 15.35
CA ARG A 69 -13.10 9.84 14.80
C ARG A 69 -13.07 9.80 13.27
N ASN A 70 -13.01 10.96 12.61
CA ASN A 70 -12.87 11.01 11.15
C ASN A 70 -11.54 10.40 10.70
N LEU A 71 -10.44 10.66 11.42
CA LEU A 71 -9.14 10.06 11.14
C LEU A 71 -9.13 8.54 11.37
N ASP A 72 -9.83 8.03 12.38
CA ASP A 72 -10.01 6.59 12.61
C ASP A 72 -10.76 5.93 11.44
N MET A 73 -11.84 6.55 10.95
CA MET A 73 -12.55 6.07 9.75
C MET A 73 -11.64 6.05 8.51
N ILE A 74 -10.86 7.10 8.30
CA ILE A 74 -9.89 7.19 7.19
C ILE A 74 -8.83 6.10 7.32
N TYR A 75 -8.32 5.85 8.53
CA TYR A 75 -7.37 4.78 8.83
C TYR A 75 -7.95 3.38 8.57
N LYS A 76 -9.16 3.10 9.05
CA LYS A 76 -9.86 1.83 8.81
C LYS A 76 -10.13 1.61 7.33
N GLY A 77 -10.54 2.64 6.59
CA GLY A 77 -10.71 2.58 5.14
C GLY A 77 -9.42 2.18 4.42
N ARG A 78 -8.27 2.71 4.84
CA ARG A 78 -6.96 2.28 4.31
C ARG A 78 -6.66 0.82 4.61
N GLN A 79 -6.93 0.35 5.84
CA GLN A 79 -6.71 -1.06 6.21
C GLN A 79 -7.58 -2.00 5.37
N LEU A 80 -8.84 -1.64 5.12
CA LEU A 80 -9.73 -2.40 4.24
C LEU A 80 -9.18 -2.47 2.81
N ASN A 81 -8.75 -1.34 2.23
CA ASN A 81 -8.13 -1.33 0.90
C ASN A 81 -6.90 -2.25 0.82
N PHE A 82 -6.08 -2.28 1.87
CA PHE A 82 -4.91 -3.17 1.93
C PHE A 82 -5.30 -4.64 2.07
N GLN A 83 -6.33 -4.94 2.86
CA GLN A 83 -6.86 -6.30 3.00
C GLN A 83 -7.46 -6.83 1.70
N GLU A 84 -8.26 -6.02 1.01
CA GLU A 84 -8.82 -6.37 -0.31
C GLU A 84 -7.71 -6.60 -1.35
N ASN A 85 -6.69 -5.73 -1.37
CA ASN A 85 -5.54 -5.91 -2.26
C ASN A 85 -4.79 -7.22 -1.98
N GLU A 86 -4.61 -7.58 -0.70
CA GLU A 86 -3.98 -8.83 -0.29
C GLU A 86 -4.83 -10.07 -0.63
N GLN A 87 -6.15 -9.99 -0.51
CA GLN A 87 -7.06 -11.05 -0.92
C GLN A 87 -6.99 -11.29 -2.44
N LEU A 88 -6.99 -10.20 -3.23
CA LEU A 88 -6.81 -10.28 -4.68
C LEU A 88 -5.46 -10.89 -5.06
N ARG A 89 -4.40 -10.58 -4.30
CA ARG A 89 -3.09 -11.22 -4.45
C ARG A 89 -3.17 -12.72 -4.23
N THR A 90 -3.75 -13.12 -3.10
CA THR A 90 -3.82 -14.52 -2.69
C THR A 90 -4.61 -15.32 -3.72
N ALA A 91 -5.80 -14.84 -4.11
CA ALA A 91 -6.64 -15.49 -5.12
C ALA A 91 -5.93 -15.65 -6.48
N TYR A 92 -5.14 -14.65 -6.91
CA TYR A 92 -4.36 -14.79 -8.13
C TYR A 92 -3.21 -15.80 -7.98
N LEU A 93 -2.48 -15.75 -6.86
CA LEU A 93 -1.38 -16.68 -6.60
C LEU A 93 -1.87 -18.12 -6.52
N ASP A 94 -3.04 -18.36 -5.93
CA ASP A 94 -3.69 -19.67 -5.88
C ASP A 94 -4.03 -20.16 -7.30
N SER A 95 -4.62 -19.31 -8.14
CA SER A 95 -4.85 -19.64 -9.55
C SER A 95 -3.56 -19.95 -10.32
N VAL A 96 -2.47 -19.23 -10.06
CA VAL A 96 -1.16 -19.52 -10.67
C VAL A 96 -0.60 -20.85 -10.16
N ASN A 97 -0.73 -21.16 -8.87
CA ASN A 97 -0.27 -22.41 -8.28
C ASN A 97 -1.07 -23.60 -8.84
N GLU A 98 -2.39 -23.50 -8.96
CA GLU A 98 -3.23 -24.52 -9.61
C GLU A 98 -2.80 -24.80 -11.06
N ASN A 99 -2.47 -23.76 -11.81
CA ASN A 99 -1.96 -23.88 -13.18
C ASN A 99 -0.55 -24.51 -13.24
N LEU A 100 0.32 -24.22 -12.26
CA LEU A 100 1.63 -24.85 -12.14
C LEU A 100 1.52 -26.32 -11.74
N ASP A 101 0.58 -26.67 -10.86
CA ASP A 101 0.33 -28.06 -10.44
C ASP A 101 -0.23 -28.91 -11.58
N PHE A 102 -1.05 -28.33 -12.46
CA PHE A 102 -1.40 -28.99 -13.72
C PHE A 102 -0.15 -29.29 -14.57
N GLY A 103 0.78 -28.35 -14.67
CA GLY A 103 2.06 -28.54 -15.37
C GLY A 103 2.97 -29.59 -14.71
N ASN A 104 3.01 -29.65 -13.38
CA ASN A 104 3.75 -30.68 -12.63
C ASN A 104 3.12 -32.07 -12.82
N LYS A 105 1.78 -32.18 -12.77
CA LYS A 105 1.07 -33.41 -13.09
C LYS A 105 1.33 -33.87 -14.53
N ALA A 106 1.36 -32.94 -15.49
CA ALA A 106 1.73 -33.25 -16.88
C ALA A 106 3.19 -33.73 -17.00
N LYS A 107 4.12 -33.11 -16.25
CA LYS A 107 5.52 -33.56 -16.17
C LYS A 107 5.64 -34.95 -15.55
N ASP A 108 4.84 -35.28 -14.54
CA ASP A 108 4.85 -36.59 -13.90
C ASP A 108 4.20 -37.68 -14.77
N ILE A 109 3.17 -37.34 -15.55
CA ILE A 109 2.65 -38.18 -16.65
C ILE A 109 3.76 -38.42 -17.69
N LEU A 110 4.55 -37.40 -18.04
CA LEU A 110 5.67 -37.52 -18.97
C LEU A 110 6.82 -38.40 -18.43
N LYS A 111 7.12 -38.32 -17.13
CA LYS A 111 8.11 -39.20 -16.48
C LYS A 111 7.62 -40.64 -16.36
N SER A 112 6.31 -40.88 -16.32
CA SER A 112 5.74 -42.22 -16.24
C SER A 112 5.57 -42.89 -17.61
N LEU A 113 5.61 -42.14 -18.72
CA LEU A 113 5.53 -42.70 -20.08
C LEU A 113 6.57 -43.81 -20.39
N PRO A 114 7.86 -43.70 -20.00
CA PRO A 114 8.83 -44.79 -20.18
C PRO A 114 8.49 -46.07 -19.39
N ALA A 115 7.81 -45.95 -18.25
CA ALA A 115 7.36 -47.08 -17.44
C ALA A 115 6.05 -47.68 -17.96
N MET A 116 5.15 -46.83 -18.48
CA MET A 116 3.85 -47.22 -19.04
C MET A 116 3.98 -47.94 -20.40
N SER A 117 5.09 -47.75 -21.12
CA SER A 117 5.42 -48.54 -22.32
C SER A 117 5.87 -49.97 -22.03
N ILE A 118 6.24 -50.29 -20.77
CA ILE A 118 6.74 -51.62 -20.37
C ILE A 118 5.63 -52.45 -19.70
N GLY A 119 4.65 -51.81 -19.06
CA GLY A 119 3.43 -52.45 -18.51
C GLY A 119 2.25 -52.36 -19.49
N GLY A 120 2.14 -53.32 -20.40
CA GLY A 120 1.22 -53.29 -21.56
C GLY A 120 -0.27 -53.07 -21.25
N ALA A 121 -0.86 -52.09 -21.95
CA ALA A 121 -2.27 -52.10 -22.38
C ALA A 121 -2.63 -50.90 -23.31
N GLY A 122 -1.89 -49.78 -23.25
CA GLY A 122 -2.29 -48.53 -23.96
C GLY A 122 -1.53 -48.19 -25.25
N SER A 123 -0.37 -48.81 -25.53
CA SER A 123 0.50 -48.44 -26.67
C SER A 123 0.19 -49.19 -27.97
N VAL A 124 -0.61 -50.26 -27.92
CA VAL A 124 -0.83 -51.15 -29.06
C VAL A 124 -1.73 -50.51 -30.13
N THR A 125 -2.63 -49.59 -29.76
CA THR A 125 -3.58 -48.95 -30.67
C THR A 125 -2.96 -47.86 -31.57
N ILE A 126 -1.97 -47.09 -31.09
CA ILE A 126 -1.32 -46.06 -31.90
C ILE A 126 -0.25 -46.67 -32.82
N ALA A 127 0.47 -47.68 -32.33
CA ALA A 127 1.48 -48.40 -33.09
C ALA A 127 0.89 -49.14 -34.31
N GLN A 128 -0.27 -49.78 -34.14
CA GLN A 128 -0.97 -50.49 -35.22
C GLN A 128 -1.62 -49.54 -36.25
N TYR A 129 -2.09 -48.36 -35.84
CA TYR A 129 -2.72 -47.41 -36.76
C TYR A 129 -1.70 -46.70 -37.69
N PHE A 130 -0.48 -46.45 -37.20
CA PHE A 130 0.57 -45.75 -37.96
C PHE A 130 1.70 -46.65 -38.48
N ASN A 131 1.65 -47.97 -38.23
CA ASN A 131 2.64 -48.94 -38.70
C ASN A 131 4.10 -48.58 -38.31
N LEU A 132 4.28 -48.00 -37.12
CA LEU A 132 5.57 -47.49 -36.65
C LEU A 132 6.38 -48.61 -35.99
N SER A 133 7.66 -48.73 -36.35
CA SER A 133 8.60 -49.62 -35.67
C SER A 133 8.86 -49.16 -34.22
N GLY A 134 9.27 -50.08 -33.34
CA GLY A 134 9.54 -49.76 -31.93
C GLY A 134 10.50 -48.58 -31.73
N ILE A 135 11.53 -48.44 -32.56
CA ILE A 135 12.50 -47.33 -32.51
C ILE A 135 11.85 -46.00 -32.93
N GLN A 136 10.94 -46.01 -33.91
CA GLN A 136 10.22 -44.81 -34.34
C GLN A 136 9.22 -44.34 -33.28
N LEU A 137 8.59 -45.26 -32.55
CA LEU A 137 7.73 -44.93 -31.40
C LEU A 137 8.51 -44.24 -30.27
N TRP A 138 9.72 -44.74 -29.96
CA TRP A 138 10.62 -44.07 -29.02
C TRP A 138 11.06 -42.69 -29.52
N GLY A 139 11.38 -42.56 -30.82
CA GLY A 139 11.73 -41.28 -31.43
C GLY A 139 10.61 -40.25 -31.34
N VAL A 140 9.37 -40.65 -31.65
CA VAL A 140 8.18 -39.79 -31.52
C VAL A 140 7.89 -39.45 -30.06
N GLY A 141 8.01 -40.42 -29.15
CA GLY A 141 7.83 -40.21 -27.71
C GLY A 141 8.84 -39.22 -27.13
N LEU A 142 10.13 -39.36 -27.47
CA LEU A 142 11.18 -38.43 -27.06
C LEU A 142 11.00 -37.04 -27.67
N ALA A 143 10.56 -36.94 -28.92
CA ALA A 143 10.28 -35.67 -29.58
C ALA A 143 9.11 -34.93 -28.90
N LEU A 144 8.01 -35.63 -28.61
CA LEU A 144 6.86 -35.08 -27.88
C LEU A 144 7.23 -34.69 -26.45
N ALA A 145 8.09 -35.48 -25.78
CA ALA A 145 8.58 -35.16 -24.45
C ALA A 145 9.50 -33.92 -24.44
N GLY A 146 10.39 -33.80 -25.42
CA GLY A 146 11.23 -32.62 -25.62
C GLY A 146 10.40 -31.36 -25.91
N LEU A 147 9.39 -31.47 -26.79
CA LEU A 147 8.44 -30.39 -27.06
C LEU A 147 7.66 -30.00 -25.80
N GLY A 148 7.14 -30.98 -25.04
CA GLY A 148 6.44 -30.74 -23.78
C GLY A 148 7.32 -30.03 -22.74
N TYR A 149 8.59 -30.41 -22.64
CA TYR A 149 9.56 -29.77 -21.75
C TYR A 149 9.83 -28.31 -22.14
N ILE A 150 10.03 -28.03 -23.43
CA ILE A 150 10.24 -26.66 -23.93
C ILE A 150 8.99 -25.80 -23.69
N ILE A 151 7.80 -26.33 -23.99
CA ILE A 151 6.53 -25.65 -23.74
C ILE A 151 6.38 -25.33 -22.25
N ASN A 152 6.68 -26.30 -21.36
CA ASN A 152 6.65 -26.09 -19.91
C ASN A 152 7.64 -24.99 -19.47
N LEU A 153 8.88 -24.99 -19.98
CA LEU A 153 9.84 -23.94 -19.65
C LEU A 153 9.35 -22.54 -20.06
N LEU A 154 8.75 -22.41 -21.25
CA LEU A 154 8.19 -21.14 -21.72
C LEU A 154 7.00 -20.69 -20.84
N ILE A 155 6.12 -21.63 -20.47
CA ILE A 155 4.98 -21.37 -19.59
C ILE A 155 5.45 -20.94 -18.19
N VAL A 156 6.37 -21.67 -17.56
CA VAL A 156 6.91 -21.35 -16.24
C VAL A 156 7.61 -19.99 -16.23
N LYS A 157 8.41 -19.68 -17.27
CA LYS A 157 9.08 -18.38 -17.42
C LYS A 157 8.06 -17.24 -17.55
N LYS A 158 7.00 -17.43 -18.33
CA LYS A 158 5.92 -16.46 -18.50
C LYS A 158 5.16 -16.26 -17.18
N MET A 159 4.80 -17.34 -16.50
CA MET A 159 4.09 -17.29 -15.21
C MET A 159 4.91 -16.59 -14.12
N ARG A 160 6.22 -16.87 -14.04
CA ARG A 160 7.11 -16.19 -13.07
C ARG A 160 7.15 -14.69 -13.30
N ARG A 161 7.28 -14.25 -14.57
CA ARG A 161 7.25 -12.82 -14.91
C ARG A 161 5.90 -12.18 -14.60
N SER A 162 4.78 -12.85 -14.93
CA SER A 162 3.45 -12.36 -14.59
C SER A 162 3.26 -12.22 -13.08
N LYS A 163 3.71 -13.20 -12.29
CA LYS A 163 3.68 -13.13 -10.82
C LYS A 163 4.51 -11.97 -10.27
N GLN A 164 5.72 -11.75 -10.78
CA GLN A 164 6.55 -10.61 -10.40
C GLN A 164 5.89 -9.27 -10.75
N MET A 165 5.29 -9.15 -11.93
CA MET A 165 4.55 -7.95 -12.33
C MET A 165 3.30 -7.70 -11.49
N LEU A 166 2.64 -8.76 -11.01
CA LEU A 166 1.52 -8.60 -10.08
C LEU A 166 1.99 -7.95 -8.78
N TYR A 167 3.10 -8.40 -8.20
CA TYR A 167 3.63 -7.79 -6.98
C TYR A 167 3.92 -6.29 -7.17
N VAL A 168 4.58 -5.93 -8.28
CA VAL A 168 4.84 -4.53 -8.66
C VAL A 168 3.55 -3.71 -8.70
N ARG A 169 2.51 -4.23 -9.37
CA ARG A 169 1.24 -3.53 -9.49
C ARG A 169 0.54 -3.36 -8.15
N GLN A 170 0.61 -4.36 -7.28
CA GLN A 170 0.00 -4.32 -5.96
C GLN A 170 0.71 -3.37 -5.02
N ASP A 171 2.04 -3.37 -4.99
CA ASP A 171 2.80 -2.40 -4.21
C ASP A 171 2.53 -0.97 -4.69
N TYR A 172 2.39 -0.77 -6.00
CA TYR A 172 1.95 0.50 -6.57
C TYR A 172 0.53 0.90 -6.10
N GLU A 173 -0.45 0.00 -6.22
CA GLU A 173 -1.83 0.26 -5.78
C GLU A 173 -1.88 0.56 -4.27
N ARG A 174 -1.11 -0.16 -3.47
CA ARG A 174 -0.93 0.09 -2.03
C ARG A 174 -0.39 1.49 -1.77
N GLY A 175 0.61 1.93 -2.52
CA GLY A 175 1.14 3.29 -2.42
C GLY A 175 0.14 4.36 -2.84
N LEU A 176 -0.68 4.11 -3.87
CA LEU A 176 -1.77 5.00 -4.26
C LEU A 176 -2.81 5.15 -3.14
N TYR A 177 -3.26 4.05 -2.54
CA TYR A 177 -4.18 4.10 -1.41
C TYR A 177 -3.59 4.86 -0.22
N TYR A 178 -2.28 4.72 -0.02
CA TYR A 178 -1.56 5.43 1.03
C TYR A 178 -1.48 6.94 0.77
N ASP A 179 -1.23 7.37 -0.47
CA ASP A 179 -1.23 8.79 -0.85
C ASP A 179 -2.63 9.42 -0.73
N GLN A 180 -3.67 8.69 -1.14
CA GLN A 180 -5.06 9.11 -0.93
C GLN A 180 -5.40 9.24 0.56
N TYR A 181 -4.92 8.30 1.39
CA TYR A 181 -5.03 8.37 2.84
C TYR A 181 -4.39 9.67 3.37
N LEU A 182 -3.15 9.97 3.01
CA LEU A 182 -2.45 11.17 3.45
C LEU A 182 -3.16 12.46 3.01
N THR A 183 -3.70 12.49 1.78
CA THR A 183 -4.47 13.64 1.28
C THR A 183 -5.74 13.89 2.10
N ARG A 184 -6.46 12.82 2.46
CA ARG A 184 -7.66 12.92 3.31
C ARG A 184 -7.30 13.36 4.73
N VAL A 185 -6.23 12.81 5.30
CA VAL A 185 -5.70 13.23 6.61
C VAL A 185 -5.35 14.73 6.60
N ALA A 186 -4.62 15.19 5.58
CA ALA A 186 -4.24 16.59 5.44
C ALA A 186 -5.47 17.51 5.39
N THR A 187 -6.51 17.08 4.67
CA THR A 187 -7.78 17.80 4.59
C THR A 187 -8.47 17.88 5.95
N THR A 188 -8.58 16.75 6.67
CA THR A 188 -9.18 16.72 8.02
C THR A 188 -8.41 17.57 9.03
N LEU A 189 -7.08 17.53 9.04
CA LEU A 189 -6.25 18.34 9.94
C LEU A 189 -6.32 19.84 9.62
N THR A 190 -6.40 20.19 8.33
CA THR A 190 -6.60 21.58 7.91
C THR A 190 -7.96 22.10 8.34
N SER A 191 -9.02 21.31 8.15
CA SER A 191 -10.38 21.68 8.61
C SER A 191 -10.44 21.83 10.13
N LEU A 192 -9.81 20.91 10.89
CA LEU A 192 -9.71 21.02 12.35
C LEU A 192 -9.10 22.36 12.76
N TYR A 193 -8.00 22.77 12.14
CA TYR A 193 -7.39 24.07 12.43
C TYR A 193 -8.38 25.21 12.21
N LEU A 194 -9.07 25.23 11.07
CA LEU A 194 -10.02 26.30 10.72
C LEU A 194 -11.20 26.36 11.70
N ASP A 195 -11.69 25.20 12.13
CA ASP A 195 -12.73 25.11 13.16
C ASP A 195 -12.24 25.63 14.51
N LEU A 196 -10.99 25.32 14.90
CA LEU A 196 -10.38 25.81 16.13
C LEU A 196 -10.14 27.33 16.08
N ASP A 197 -9.68 27.88 14.95
CA ASP A 197 -9.55 29.33 14.77
C ASP A 197 -10.90 30.03 14.87
N ARG A 198 -11.96 29.43 14.30
CA ARG A 198 -13.32 29.94 14.43
C ARG A 198 -13.80 29.94 15.88
N ILE A 199 -13.56 28.86 16.63
CA ILE A 199 -13.89 28.79 18.06
C ILE A 199 -13.09 29.85 18.84
N HIS A 200 -11.79 29.99 18.55
CA HIS A 200 -10.95 31.01 19.15
C HIS A 200 -11.50 32.41 18.90
N LYS A 201 -11.84 32.74 17.64
CA LYS A 201 -12.42 34.02 17.26
C LYS A 201 -13.75 34.29 17.96
N ASN A 202 -14.58 33.27 18.14
CA ASN A 202 -15.86 33.41 18.86
C ASN A 202 -15.67 33.71 20.35
N VAL A 203 -14.63 33.17 20.97
CA VAL A 203 -14.39 33.33 22.42
C VAL A 203 -13.55 34.58 22.73
N PHE A 204 -12.50 34.84 21.95
CA PHE A 204 -11.52 35.89 22.21
C PHE A 204 -11.64 37.10 21.27
N GLY A 205 -12.60 37.07 20.33
CA GLY A 205 -12.92 38.19 19.43
C GLY A 205 -11.99 38.35 18.23
N GLN A 206 -10.91 37.58 18.14
CA GLN A 206 -9.93 37.65 17.06
C GLN A 206 -9.43 36.26 16.64
N SER A 207 -9.02 36.11 15.38
CA SER A 207 -8.34 34.90 14.93
C SER A 207 -6.99 34.73 15.64
N TYR A 208 -6.54 33.48 15.75
CA TYR A 208 -5.25 33.15 16.31
C TYR A 208 -4.14 33.59 15.34
N PRO A 209 -3.11 34.31 15.81
CA PRO A 209 -2.06 34.82 14.94
C PRO A 209 -1.21 33.67 14.43
N VAL A 210 -1.18 33.48 13.11
CA VAL A 210 -0.27 32.53 12.46
C VAL A 210 0.35 33.18 11.24
N ASP A 211 1.68 33.14 11.18
CA ASP A 211 2.48 33.79 10.13
C ASP A 211 2.60 32.95 8.85
N VAL A 212 2.22 31.67 8.91
CA VAL A 212 2.38 30.67 7.84
C VAL A 212 1.04 30.06 7.47
N ASP A 213 0.81 29.79 6.17
CA ASP A 213 -0.39 29.08 5.71
C ASP A 213 -0.49 27.71 6.40
N VAL A 214 -1.64 27.45 7.03
CA VAL A 214 -1.99 26.20 7.71
C VAL A 214 -1.75 24.99 6.82
N LYS A 215 -1.99 25.10 5.51
CA LYS A 215 -1.75 24.02 4.55
C LYS A 215 -0.27 23.63 4.48
N VAL A 216 0.63 24.61 4.61
CA VAL A 216 2.08 24.37 4.64
C VAL A 216 2.46 23.65 5.93
N ILE A 217 1.94 24.10 7.06
CA ILE A 217 2.23 23.46 8.36
C ILE A 217 1.75 22.01 8.39
N VAL A 218 0.52 21.74 7.92
CA VAL A 218 -0.01 20.37 7.82
C VAL A 218 0.78 19.54 6.82
N LYS A 219 1.23 20.13 5.71
CA LYS A 219 2.09 19.45 4.74
C LYS A 219 3.42 19.02 5.36
N GLU A 220 4.10 19.91 6.08
CA GLU A 220 5.37 19.64 6.77
C GLU A 220 5.19 18.55 7.83
N MET A 221 4.08 18.57 8.59
CA MET A 221 3.75 17.52 9.57
C MET A 221 3.64 16.12 8.94
N LEU A 222 3.20 16.04 7.68
CA LEU A 222 2.99 14.78 6.96
C LEU A 222 4.16 14.40 6.04
N GLU A 223 5.13 15.29 5.85
CA GLU A 223 6.22 15.12 4.89
C GLU A 223 7.08 13.89 5.20
N GLY A 224 7.36 13.66 6.49
CA GLY A 224 8.13 12.50 6.95
C GLY A 224 7.48 11.15 6.69
N VAL A 225 6.22 11.11 6.26
CA VAL A 225 5.47 9.87 6.03
C VAL A 225 5.07 9.67 4.57
N ARG A 226 5.35 10.61 3.66
CA ARG A 226 4.96 10.51 2.25
C ARG A 226 5.64 9.35 1.52
N SER A 227 4.96 8.81 0.51
CA SER A 227 5.57 7.84 -0.40
C SER A 227 6.75 8.49 -1.13
N THR A 228 7.78 7.69 -1.39
CA THR A 228 9.03 8.14 -2.03
C THR A 228 9.05 7.80 -3.52
N PHE A 229 7.87 7.67 -4.14
CA PHE A 229 7.78 7.30 -5.54
C PHE A 229 8.48 8.30 -6.45
N CYS A 230 9.00 7.79 -7.57
CA CYS A 230 9.48 8.65 -8.63
C CYS A 230 8.32 9.45 -9.25
N ASP A 231 8.60 10.70 -9.65
CA ASP A 231 7.58 11.62 -10.19
C ASP A 231 6.85 11.07 -11.43
N TYR A 232 7.50 10.18 -12.18
CA TYR A 232 6.99 9.61 -13.43
C TYR A 232 6.35 8.23 -13.25
N ILE A 233 6.18 7.74 -12.01
CA ILE A 233 5.71 6.36 -11.74
C ILE A 233 4.37 6.05 -12.42
N HIS A 234 3.41 6.98 -12.35
CA HIS A 234 2.09 6.80 -12.94
C HIS A 234 2.15 6.67 -14.45
N LYS A 235 3.01 7.47 -15.10
CA LYS A 235 3.25 7.43 -16.54
C LYS A 235 3.89 6.10 -16.93
N HIS A 236 4.95 5.69 -16.23
CA HIS A 236 5.67 4.46 -16.52
C HIS A 236 4.82 3.20 -16.36
N ILE A 237 3.89 3.18 -15.40
CA ILE A 237 2.94 2.08 -15.25
C ILE A 237 1.93 2.06 -16.40
N ASN A 238 1.36 3.21 -16.78
CA ASN A 238 0.41 3.28 -17.89
C ASN A 238 1.05 2.87 -19.22
N GLU A 239 2.30 3.27 -19.45
CA GLU A 239 3.06 2.94 -20.66
C GLU A 239 3.69 1.55 -20.63
N LYS A 240 3.48 0.77 -19.55
CA LYS A 240 4.05 -0.57 -19.35
C LYS A 240 5.58 -0.61 -19.44
N LYS A 241 6.24 0.49 -19.02
CA LYS A 241 7.70 0.63 -18.99
C LYS A 241 8.32 0.06 -17.71
N ILE A 242 7.53 -0.14 -16.65
CA ILE A 242 8.03 -0.73 -15.40
C ILE A 242 8.22 -2.24 -15.54
N THR A 243 9.41 -2.70 -15.20
CA THR A 243 9.72 -4.13 -14.99
C THR A 243 9.99 -4.39 -13.50
N PRO A 244 9.94 -5.66 -13.04
CA PRO A 244 10.21 -6.00 -11.65
C PRO A 244 11.61 -5.57 -11.20
N GLU A 245 12.58 -5.58 -12.13
CA GLU A 245 13.96 -5.15 -11.85
C GLU A 245 14.08 -3.63 -11.66
N LEU A 246 13.17 -2.85 -12.25
CA LEU A 246 13.15 -1.38 -12.15
C LEU A 246 12.24 -0.87 -11.03
N TRP A 247 11.44 -1.76 -10.40
CA TRP A 247 10.47 -1.37 -9.40
C TRP A 247 11.09 -0.71 -8.18
N SER A 248 12.17 -1.27 -7.63
CA SER A 248 12.87 -0.72 -6.46
C SER A 248 13.40 0.71 -6.70
N LEU A 249 13.80 1.01 -7.94
CA LEU A 249 14.23 2.34 -8.34
C LEU A 249 13.05 3.32 -8.41
N CYS A 250 11.90 2.85 -8.91
CA CYS A 250 10.67 3.64 -8.98
C CYS A 250 10.05 3.86 -7.59
N GLU A 251 10.15 2.87 -6.69
CA GLU A 251 9.59 2.91 -5.34
C GLU A 251 10.31 3.93 -4.46
N THR A 252 11.63 3.96 -4.54
CA THR A 252 12.48 4.80 -3.68
C THR A 252 12.69 6.22 -4.18
N GLY A 253 12.46 6.47 -5.48
CA GLY A 253 12.61 7.79 -6.11
C GLY A 253 14.04 8.35 -6.12
N LYS A 254 15.01 7.64 -5.53
CA LYS A 254 16.38 8.12 -5.26
C LYS A 254 17.41 7.80 -6.35
N ALA A 255 17.02 7.02 -7.36
CA ALA A 255 17.94 6.54 -8.40
C ALA A 255 17.57 7.06 -9.79
N THR A 256 17.30 8.36 -9.88
CA THR A 256 16.91 9.06 -11.12
C THR A 256 17.98 8.96 -12.21
N GLU A 257 19.27 9.01 -11.83
CA GLU A 257 20.42 8.90 -12.74
C GLU A 257 20.60 7.50 -13.37
N ASN A 258 20.13 6.46 -12.69
CA ASN A 258 20.25 5.07 -13.14
C ASN A 258 18.96 4.54 -13.80
N CYS A 259 17.94 5.40 -13.94
CA CYS A 259 16.67 5.00 -14.52
C CYS A 259 16.73 5.08 -16.07
N PRO A 260 16.55 3.95 -16.80
CA PRO A 260 16.61 3.94 -18.26
C PRO A 260 15.45 4.72 -18.92
N PHE A 261 14.41 5.04 -18.15
CA PHE A 261 13.23 5.80 -18.58
C PHE A 261 13.14 7.15 -17.90
N TRP A 262 14.25 7.67 -17.35
CA TRP A 262 14.24 8.98 -16.72
C TRP A 262 13.90 10.09 -17.73
N GLU A 263 12.87 10.88 -17.42
CA GLU A 263 12.41 11.98 -18.29
C GLU A 263 12.87 13.36 -17.81
N GLY A 264 13.57 13.43 -16.67
CA GLY A 264 14.09 14.67 -16.08
C GLY A 264 15.42 15.10 -16.72
N ARG A 265 15.40 16.19 -17.48
CA ARG A 265 16.57 16.75 -18.17
C ARG A 265 17.78 16.96 -17.25
N LYS A 266 18.98 16.64 -17.77
CA LYS A 266 20.21 17.35 -17.43
C LYS A 266 19.99 18.83 -17.80
N HIS A 267 19.82 19.70 -16.82
CA HIS A 267 20.06 21.13 -16.97
C HIS A 267 21.11 21.52 -15.94
#